data_AF-A0A2H6NCL1-F1
#
_entry.id   AF-A0A2H6NCL1-F1
#
_cell.length_a   1.000
_cell.length_b   1.000
_cell.length_c   1.000
_cell.angle_alpha   90.00
_cell.angle_beta   90.00
_cell.angle_gamma   90.00
#
_symmetry.space_group_name_H-M   'P 1'
#
loop_
_entity.id
_entity.type
_entity.pdbx_description
1 polymer ?
#
loop_
_entity_poly.entity_id
_entity_poly.type
_entity_poly.pdbx_seq_one_letter_code
_entity_poly.pdbx_strand_id
1 'polypeptide(L)'
;YVGAVNKIYVLNETLQNVYEYKTGPVLENPSCAPCDECKPKGNQSDIWTDNINMALLFETYYDHHLISCGSVAKGTCQRHVIYPDNPADIGSRVHCMYSKLMDEESDECPDCVVSPLGTKILVAEKERFVYFYVGNTVSNSPQQDHLLHSISVRRLKETLDGFEFLTAYSYIDILPEFRDSYPIKYVHAFE
;
A
#
# COMPACT_ATOMS: atom_id res chain seq x y z
N TYR A 1 -8.17 -15.12 1.87
CA TYR A 1 -8.15 -13.78 2.50
C TYR A 1 -9.06 -12.85 1.73
N VAL A 2 -9.79 -11.96 2.40
CA VAL A 2 -10.69 -10.98 1.77
C VAL A 2 -10.38 -9.61 2.32
N GLY A 3 -9.95 -8.70 1.43
CA GLY A 3 -9.77 -7.29 1.76
C GLY A 3 -11.13 -6.59 1.76
N ALA A 4 -11.45 -5.89 2.84
CA ALA A 4 -12.69 -5.16 3.01
C ALA A 4 -12.40 -3.74 3.53
N VAL A 5 -13.47 -2.97 3.74
CA VAL A 5 -13.35 -1.68 4.42
C VAL A 5 -13.08 -1.92 5.91
N ASN A 6 -12.01 -1.30 6.41
CA ASN A 6 -11.53 -1.35 7.80
C ASN A 6 -11.09 -2.73 8.32
N LYS A 7 -11.11 -3.77 7.48
CA LYS A 7 -10.90 -5.15 7.90
C LYS A 7 -10.27 -6.02 6.82
N ILE A 8 -9.53 -7.04 7.26
CA ILE A 8 -9.16 -8.19 6.47
C ILE A 8 -9.80 -9.42 7.11
N TYR A 9 -10.55 -10.17 6.33
CA TYR A 9 -11.15 -11.42 6.76
C TYR A 9 -10.32 -12.61 6.29
N VAL A 10 -10.10 -13.56 7.19
CA VAL A 10 -9.61 -14.89 6.85
C VAL A 10 -10.78 -15.83 6.84
N LEU A 11 -11.02 -16.46 5.69
CA LEU A 11 -12.06 -17.46 5.52
C LEU A 11 -11.42 -18.83 5.37
N ASN A 12 -12.08 -19.86 5.89
CA ASN A 12 -11.74 -21.24 5.57
C ASN A 12 -12.33 -21.67 4.21
N GLU A 13 -12.12 -22.93 3.82
CA GLU A 13 -12.61 -23.48 2.54
C GLU A 13 -14.13 -23.48 2.40
N THR A 14 -14.88 -23.45 3.51
CA THR A 14 -16.35 -23.36 3.53
C THR A 14 -16.85 -21.91 3.61
N LEU A 15 -15.97 -20.93 3.38
CA LEU A 15 -16.23 -19.49 3.45
C LEU A 15 -16.66 -18.98 4.83
N GLN A 16 -16.40 -19.74 5.89
CA GLN A 16 -16.62 -19.28 7.25
C GLN A 16 -15.45 -18.42 7.70
N ASN A 17 -15.78 -17.30 8.34
CA ASN A 17 -14.80 -16.42 8.96
C ASN A 17 -14.15 -17.14 10.16
N VAL A 18 -12.83 -17.32 10.07
CA VAL A 18 -12.01 -17.94 11.13
C VAL A 18 -11.11 -16.94 11.85
N TYR A 19 -10.87 -15.77 11.25
CA TYR A 19 -10.09 -14.69 11.85
C TYR A 19 -10.41 -13.35 11.18
N GLU A 20 -10.36 -12.27 11.96
CA GLU A 20 -10.55 -10.90 11.49
C GLU A 20 -9.40 -10.02 11.98
N TYR A 21 -8.79 -9.28 11.05
CA TYR A 21 -7.81 -8.25 11.37
C TYR A 21 -8.38 -6.87 11.09
N LYS A 22 -8.31 -5.97 12.07
CA LYS A 22 -8.82 -4.61 11.95
C LYS A 22 -7.76 -3.71 11.32
N THR A 23 -8.06 -3.11 10.17
CA THR A 23 -7.20 -2.17 9.46
C THR A 23 -7.64 -0.71 9.59
N GLY A 24 -8.83 -0.45 10.16
CA GLY A 24 -9.35 0.91 10.36
C GLY A 24 -10.65 0.98 11.17
N PRO A 25 -11.34 2.13 11.19
CA PRO A 25 -10.91 3.40 10.61
C PRO A 25 -9.61 3.88 11.25
N VAL A 26 -8.85 4.69 10.52
CA VAL A 26 -7.57 5.25 10.96
C VAL A 26 -7.72 6.75 11.15
N LEU A 27 -7.05 7.29 12.17
CA LEU A 27 -6.99 8.72 12.37
C LEU A 27 -5.93 9.30 11.42
N GLU A 28 -6.36 10.08 10.43
CA GLU A 28 -5.47 10.78 9.52
C GLU A 28 -5.23 12.21 10.00
N ASN A 29 -3.97 12.63 9.94
CA ASN A 29 -3.52 13.97 10.25
C ASN A 29 -2.31 14.29 9.35
N PRO A 30 -2.22 15.48 8.73
CA PRO A 30 -1.08 15.87 7.88
C PRO A 30 0.30 15.69 8.54
N SER A 31 0.37 15.86 9.87
CA SER A 31 1.61 15.69 10.63
C SER A 31 1.89 14.25 11.08
N CYS A 32 1.07 13.28 10.67
CA CYS A 32 1.29 11.88 11.03
C CYS A 32 1.97 11.15 9.87
N ALA A 33 3.17 10.63 10.13
CA ALA A 33 3.84 9.77 9.18
C ALA A 33 3.09 8.42 9.06
N PRO A 34 3.13 7.77 7.88
CA PRO A 34 2.68 6.39 7.78
C PRO A 34 3.34 5.51 8.85
N CYS A 35 2.59 4.52 9.33
CA CYS A 35 3.04 3.54 10.33
C CYS A 35 3.25 4.06 11.77
N ASP A 36 3.09 5.35 12.03
CA ASP A 36 3.06 5.88 13.40
C ASP A 36 1.64 5.83 13.96
N GLU A 37 1.49 5.51 15.25
CA GLU A 37 0.20 5.61 15.93
C GLU A 37 -0.16 7.08 16.14
N CYS A 38 -0.96 7.64 15.22
CA CYS A 38 -1.46 8.99 15.30
C CYS A 38 -2.34 9.14 16.55
N LYS A 39 -1.86 9.89 17.55
CA LYS A 39 -2.68 10.27 18.69
C LYS A 39 -3.50 11.51 18.34
N PRO A 40 -4.79 11.55 18.71
CA PRO A 40 -5.59 12.76 18.51
C PRO A 40 -4.93 13.91 19.26
N LYS A 41 -4.59 14.98 18.53
CA LYS A 41 -3.96 16.17 19.10
C LYS A 41 -4.99 17.22 19.51
N GLY A 42 -6.29 16.95 19.28
CA GLY A 42 -7.38 17.89 19.58
C GLY A 42 -7.43 19.06 18.60
N ASN A 43 -6.73 18.96 17.47
CA ASN A 43 -6.73 19.96 16.40
C ASN A 43 -7.89 19.69 15.44
N GLN A 44 -8.39 20.72 14.75
CA GLN A 44 -9.48 20.60 13.76
C GLN A 44 -9.16 19.70 12.54
N SER A 45 -7.90 19.26 12.39
CA SER A 45 -7.42 18.45 11.27
C SER A 45 -7.46 16.94 11.51
N ASP A 46 -7.87 16.49 12.70
CA ASP A 46 -7.97 15.07 13.05
C ASP A 46 -9.24 14.47 12.40
N ILE A 47 -9.08 13.64 11.37
CA ILE A 47 -10.19 13.05 10.62
C ILE A 47 -10.10 11.52 10.71
N TRP A 48 -11.20 10.88 11.14
CA TRP A 48 -11.33 9.43 11.06
C TRP A 48 -11.70 9.04 9.64
N THR A 49 -10.81 8.31 8.98
CA THR A 49 -11.00 7.85 7.59
C THR A 49 -11.12 6.33 7.57
N ASP A 50 -12.10 5.84 6.81
CA ASP A 50 -12.24 4.42 6.53
C ASP A 50 -11.07 3.92 5.66
N ASN A 51 -10.47 2.81 6.06
CA ASN A 51 -9.40 2.16 5.32
C ASN A 51 -9.98 1.18 4.30
N ILE A 52 -10.00 1.57 3.02
CA ILE A 52 -10.44 0.73 1.91
C ILE A 52 -9.25 -0.09 1.42
N ASN A 53 -9.39 -1.41 1.37
CA ASN A 53 -8.35 -2.28 0.78
C ASN A 53 -8.22 -2.01 -0.73
N MET A 54 -7.05 -1.52 -1.14
CA MET A 54 -6.72 -1.22 -2.55
C MET A 54 -5.93 -2.33 -3.21
N ALA A 55 -5.14 -3.06 -2.42
CA ALA A 55 -4.43 -4.25 -2.86
C ALA A 55 -4.34 -5.28 -1.73
N LEU A 56 -4.42 -6.55 -2.10
CA LEU A 56 -4.21 -7.69 -1.21
C LEU A 56 -3.48 -8.77 -2.01
N LEU A 57 -2.23 -9.02 -1.66
CA LEU A 57 -1.30 -9.84 -2.44
C LEU A 57 -0.70 -10.89 -1.52
N PHE A 58 -0.57 -12.12 -2.00
CA PHE A 58 0.14 -13.17 -1.28
C PHE A 58 1.48 -13.36 -1.97
N GLU A 59 2.56 -13.25 -1.21
CA GLU A 59 3.90 -13.36 -1.75
C GLU A 59 4.73 -14.38 -0.95
N THR A 60 5.53 -15.17 -1.66
CA THR A 60 6.14 -16.40 -1.15
C THR A 60 7.62 -16.57 -1.46
N TYR A 61 8.26 -15.67 -2.22
CA TYR A 61 9.66 -15.80 -2.63
C TYR A 61 10.63 -15.71 -1.45
N TYR A 62 10.46 -14.71 -0.57
CA TYR A 62 11.33 -14.55 0.61
C TYR A 62 10.81 -15.34 1.81
N ASP A 63 9.56 -15.10 2.18
CA ASP A 63 8.80 -15.80 3.22
C ASP A 63 7.34 -15.81 2.79
N HIS A 64 6.49 -16.64 3.42
CA HIS A 64 5.06 -16.54 3.21
C HIS A 64 4.52 -15.29 3.90
N HIS A 65 4.04 -14.34 3.11
CA HIS A 65 3.43 -13.13 3.67
C HIS A 65 2.28 -12.59 2.84
N LEU A 66 1.24 -12.17 3.55
CA LEU A 66 0.13 -11.42 2.98
C LEU A 66 0.51 -9.93 3.03
N ILE A 67 0.56 -9.28 1.87
CA ILE A 67 0.79 -7.84 1.74
C ILE A 67 -0.58 -7.17 1.53
N SER A 68 -0.91 -6.22 2.39
CA SER A 68 -2.15 -5.43 2.32
C SER A 68 -1.84 -3.95 2.18
N CYS A 69 -2.50 -3.27 1.25
CA CYS A 69 -2.32 -1.83 1.05
C CYS A 69 -3.68 -1.14 1.06
N GLY A 70 -3.78 -0.06 1.82
CA GLY A 70 -5.03 0.64 2.12
C GLY A 70 -5.14 2.01 1.46
N SER A 71 -6.34 2.59 1.43
CA SER A 71 -6.58 3.95 0.92
C SER A 71 -6.03 5.07 1.81
N VAL A 72 -5.67 4.74 3.06
CA VAL A 72 -5.19 5.67 4.09
C VAL A 72 -3.67 5.59 4.23
N ALA A 73 -3.08 6.41 5.11
CA ALA A 73 -1.66 6.34 5.47
C ALA A 73 -0.74 6.45 4.24
N LYS A 74 -1.03 7.42 3.36
CA LYS A 74 -0.31 7.68 2.10
C LYS A 74 -0.24 6.47 1.14
N GLY A 75 -1.18 5.53 1.24
CA GLY A 75 -1.20 4.35 0.38
C GLY A 75 -0.05 3.38 0.63
N THR A 76 0.51 3.40 1.83
CA THR A 76 1.55 2.46 2.27
C THR A 76 0.97 1.06 2.49
N CYS A 77 1.86 0.06 2.44
CA CYS A 77 1.48 -1.34 2.62
C CYS A 77 1.90 -1.86 3.99
N GLN A 78 1.21 -2.91 4.44
CA GLN A 78 1.56 -3.72 5.60
C GLN A 78 1.78 -5.16 5.17
N ARG A 79 2.78 -5.80 5.77
CA ARG A 79 3.12 -7.20 5.57
C ARG A 79 2.73 -8.00 6.80
N HIS A 80 1.87 -8.99 6.62
CA HIS A 80 1.48 -9.96 7.64
C HIS A 80 2.28 -11.25 7.39
N VAL A 81 3.13 -11.64 8.33
CA VAL A 81 3.87 -12.91 8.25
C VAL A 81 2.88 -14.05 8.41
N ILE A 82 2.89 -15.01 7.48
CA ILE A 82 1.97 -16.14 7.47
C ILE A 82 2.73 -17.41 7.82
N TYR A 83 2.33 -18.02 8.92
CA TYR A 83 2.90 -19.29 9.37
C TYR A 83 2.14 -20.46 8.75
N PRO A 84 2.81 -21.44 8.10
CA PRO A 84 2.12 -22.54 7.41
C PRO A 84 1.25 -23.43 8.31
N ASP A 85 1.58 -23.55 9.59
CA ASP A 85 0.83 -24.29 10.60
C ASP A 85 -0.42 -23.55 11.08
N ASN A 86 -0.45 -22.22 10.95
CA ASN A 86 -1.60 -21.40 11.29
C ASN A 86 -1.78 -20.24 10.29
N PRO A 87 -2.22 -20.52 9.05
CA PRO A 87 -2.36 -19.49 8.01
C PRO A 87 -3.49 -18.48 8.30
N ALA A 88 -4.32 -18.74 9.32
CA ALA A 88 -5.38 -17.83 9.75
C ALA A 88 -4.86 -16.70 10.64
N ASP A 89 -3.70 -16.87 11.27
CA ASP A 89 -3.09 -15.80 12.06
C ASP A 89 -2.39 -14.80 11.15
N ILE A 90 -3.07 -13.68 10.91
CA ILE A 90 -2.52 -12.51 10.21
C ILE A 90 -2.23 -11.35 11.16
N GLY A 91 -2.37 -11.54 12.47
CA GLY A 91 -2.28 -10.47 13.46
C GLY A 91 -1.05 -10.51 14.35
N SER A 92 -0.42 -11.68 14.54
CA SER A 92 0.70 -11.82 15.48
C SER A 92 1.98 -11.13 15.02
N ARG A 93 2.22 -11.04 13.71
CA ARG A 93 3.43 -10.39 13.15
C ARG A 93 3.08 -9.56 11.93
N VAL A 94 2.81 -8.28 12.20
CA VAL A 94 2.49 -7.28 11.18
C VAL A 94 3.59 -6.24 11.14
N HIS A 95 4.12 -6.00 9.95
CA HIS A 95 5.19 -5.03 9.70
C HIS A 95 4.71 -4.00 8.68
N CYS A 96 4.80 -2.72 9.04
CA CYS A 96 4.48 -1.66 8.09
C CYS A 96 5.67 -1.45 7.15
N MET A 97 5.39 -1.30 5.85
CA MET A 97 6.39 -1.19 4.79
C MET A 97 6.62 0.29 4.48
N TYR A 98 7.30 0.99 5.39
CA TYR A 98 7.64 2.40 5.25
C TYR A 98 9.00 2.69 5.89
N SER A 99 9.94 3.12 5.07
CA SER A 99 11.29 3.50 5.47
C SER A 99 11.36 5.01 5.76
N LYS A 100 11.51 5.40 7.03
CA LYS A 100 11.59 6.83 7.44
C LYS A 100 12.80 7.58 6.88
N LEU A 101 13.79 6.89 6.31
CA LEU A 101 15.04 7.43 5.77
C LEU A 101 14.88 8.03 4.35
N MET A 102 13.70 8.55 4.00
CA MET A 102 13.59 9.39 2.82
C MET A 102 14.27 10.72 3.16
N ASP A 103 15.19 11.17 2.31
CA ASP A 103 15.74 12.51 2.41
C ASP A 103 14.55 13.48 2.50
N GLU A 104 14.51 14.30 3.55
CA GLU A 104 13.41 15.26 3.78
C GLU A 104 13.24 16.26 2.61
N GLU A 105 14.20 16.30 1.69
CA GLU A 105 14.22 17.11 0.46
C GLU A 105 13.69 16.39 -0.79
N SER A 106 13.39 15.08 -0.73
CA SER A 106 12.87 14.32 -1.87
C SER A 106 11.35 14.18 -1.81
N ASP A 107 10.67 14.59 -2.89
CA ASP A 107 9.23 14.36 -3.08
C ASP A 107 8.90 12.88 -3.40
N GLU A 108 9.92 12.03 -3.61
CA GLU A 108 9.73 10.62 -3.94
C GLU A 108 9.34 9.79 -2.73
N CYS A 109 8.24 9.03 -2.87
CA CYS A 109 7.81 8.05 -1.89
C CYS A 109 7.66 6.66 -2.51
N PRO A 110 8.75 5.87 -2.63
CA PRO A 110 8.67 4.49 -3.13
C PRO A 110 7.76 3.59 -2.28
N ASP A 111 7.56 3.91 -1.00
CA ASP A 111 6.67 3.17 -0.10
C ASP A 111 5.19 3.55 -0.24
N CYS A 112 4.88 4.67 -0.91
CA CYS A 112 3.52 5.08 -1.23
C CYS A 112 3.07 4.31 -2.48
N VAL A 113 2.41 3.17 -2.29
CA VAL A 113 2.14 2.21 -3.36
C VAL A 113 0.81 2.48 -4.05
N VAL A 114 -0.26 2.61 -3.27
CA VAL A 114 -1.62 2.64 -3.79
C VAL A 114 -2.24 4.04 -3.76
N SER A 115 -3.12 4.31 -4.73
CA SER A 115 -3.93 5.51 -4.78
C SER A 115 -5.35 5.20 -4.32
N PRO A 116 -5.98 6.05 -3.48
CA PRO A 116 -7.39 5.88 -3.09
C PRO A 116 -8.37 6.00 -4.27
N LEU A 117 -7.93 6.58 -5.41
CA LEU A 117 -8.74 6.70 -6.64
C LEU A 117 -8.78 5.40 -7.46
N GLY A 118 -7.89 4.46 -7.17
CA GLY A 118 -7.83 3.18 -7.86
C GLY A 118 -6.40 2.77 -8.19
N THR A 119 -6.11 1.49 -7.94
CA THR A 119 -4.81 0.88 -8.21
C THR A 119 -4.97 -0.50 -8.85
N LYS A 120 -4.01 -0.88 -9.69
CA LYS A 120 -3.72 -2.26 -10.07
C LYS A 120 -2.25 -2.57 -9.82
N ILE A 121 -1.98 -3.77 -9.30
CA ILE A 121 -0.63 -4.24 -9.02
C ILE A 121 -0.44 -5.59 -9.71
N LEU A 122 0.67 -5.74 -10.39
CA LEU A 122 1.22 -7.00 -10.86
C LEU A 122 2.54 -7.24 -10.10
N VAL A 123 2.64 -8.39 -9.45
CA VAL A 123 3.85 -8.83 -8.76
C VAL A 123 4.55 -9.85 -9.65
N ALA A 124 5.86 -9.68 -9.88
CA ALA A 124 6.65 -10.64 -10.63
C ALA A 124 8.02 -10.83 -9.98
N GLU A 125 8.50 -12.07 -9.97
CA GLU A 125 9.86 -12.42 -9.58
C GLU A 125 10.77 -12.32 -10.81
N LYS A 126 11.78 -11.44 -10.77
CA LYS A 126 12.79 -11.31 -11.82
C LYS A 126 14.16 -11.14 -11.21
N GLU A 127 15.14 -11.82 -11.78
CA GLU A 127 16.56 -11.66 -11.40
C GLU A 127 16.81 -11.79 -9.88
N ARG A 128 16.06 -12.69 -9.22
CA ARG A 128 16.10 -12.95 -7.76
C ARG A 128 15.49 -11.85 -6.87
N PHE A 129 14.72 -10.94 -7.44
CA PHE A 129 14.01 -9.91 -6.72
C PHE A 129 12.52 -9.94 -7.04
N VAL A 130 11.72 -9.44 -6.09
CA VAL A 130 10.29 -9.26 -6.26
C VAL A 130 10.02 -7.83 -6.71
N TYR A 131 9.37 -7.69 -7.86
CA TYR A 131 9.00 -6.41 -8.45
C TYR A 131 7.51 -6.18 -8.40
N PHE A 132 7.14 -4.94 -8.09
CA PHE A 132 5.77 -4.45 -8.10
C PHE A 132 5.60 -3.51 -9.29
N TYR A 133 4.82 -3.93 -10.26
CA TYR A 133 4.34 -3.10 -11.36
C TYR A 133 3.00 -2.52 -10.96
N VAL A 134 2.93 -1.21 -10.79
CA VAL A 134 1.79 -0.51 -10.19
C VAL A 134 1.22 0.49 -11.18
N GLY A 135 -0.09 0.44 -11.40
CA GLY A 135 -0.85 1.46 -12.12
C GLY A 135 -1.81 2.17 -11.17
N ASN A 136 -1.65 3.47 -10.97
CA ASN A 136 -2.50 4.30 -10.11
C ASN A 136 -3.28 5.34 -10.92
N THR A 137 -4.56 5.48 -10.61
CA THR A 137 -5.31 6.69 -10.96
C THR A 137 -4.80 7.85 -10.09
N VAL A 138 -4.36 8.95 -10.69
CA VAL A 138 -3.79 10.11 -9.97
C VAL A 138 -4.65 11.37 -10.18
N SER A 139 -4.55 12.32 -9.25
CA SER A 139 -5.22 13.64 -9.31
C SER A 139 -4.32 14.72 -8.71
N ASN A 140 -4.68 16.00 -8.84
CA ASN A 140 -4.00 17.10 -8.12
C ASN A 140 -4.70 17.42 -6.78
N SER A 141 -5.35 16.44 -6.14
CA SER A 141 -6.04 16.69 -4.88
C SER A 141 -5.08 17.26 -3.83
N PRO A 142 -5.42 18.37 -3.15
CA PRO A 142 -4.58 18.95 -2.10
C PRO A 142 -4.45 18.04 -0.87
N GLN A 143 -5.20 16.95 -0.80
CA GLN A 143 -5.06 15.90 0.22
C GLN A 143 -3.93 14.91 -0.09
N GLN A 144 -3.41 14.87 -1.33
CA GLN A 144 -2.23 14.08 -1.69
C GLN A 144 -0.96 14.89 -1.41
N ASP A 145 -0.54 14.91 -0.15
CA ASP A 145 0.72 15.51 0.31
C ASP A 145 1.96 14.64 0.00
N HIS A 146 1.91 13.89 -1.09
CA HIS A 146 2.99 13.01 -1.59
C HIS A 146 2.76 12.70 -3.07
N LEU A 147 3.84 12.46 -3.80
CA LEU A 147 3.77 12.07 -5.21
C LEU A 147 3.40 10.60 -5.33
N LEU A 148 2.31 10.31 -6.05
CA LEU A 148 1.97 8.98 -6.54
C LEU A 148 2.22 8.91 -8.05
N HIS A 149 2.88 7.85 -8.49
CA HIS A 149 3.16 7.63 -9.90
C HIS A 149 2.00 6.96 -10.63
N SER A 150 1.74 7.37 -11.88
CA SER A 150 0.67 6.84 -12.73
C SER A 150 0.94 5.39 -13.12
N ILE A 151 2.14 5.10 -13.64
CA ILE A 151 2.65 3.73 -13.77
C ILE A 151 4.07 3.68 -13.21
N SER A 152 4.39 2.66 -12.42
CA SER A 152 5.74 2.47 -11.89
C SER A 152 6.12 1.02 -11.70
N VAL A 153 7.43 0.77 -11.68
CA VAL A 153 8.06 -0.49 -11.28
C VAL A 153 8.95 -0.21 -10.08
N ARG A 154 8.69 -0.89 -8.98
CA ARG A 154 9.47 -0.77 -7.74
C ARG A 154 9.92 -2.15 -7.27
N ARG A 155 11.13 -2.22 -6.71
CA ARG A 155 11.67 -3.44 -6.14
C ARG A 155 11.30 -3.52 -4.66
N LEU A 156 10.86 -4.68 -4.20
CA LEU A 156 10.75 -4.97 -2.76
C LEU A 156 12.15 -5.14 -2.17
N LYS A 157 12.49 -4.36 -1.15
CA LYS A 157 13.79 -4.46 -0.47
C LYS A 157 13.94 -5.84 0.19
N GLU A 158 15.15 -6.38 0.23
CA GLU A 158 15.45 -7.65 0.92
C GLU A 158 15.19 -7.58 2.44
N THR A 159 15.23 -6.38 3.02
CA THR A 159 14.85 -6.10 4.41
C THR A 159 13.34 -6.23 4.67
N LEU A 160 12.52 -6.31 3.61
CA LEU A 160 11.06 -6.44 3.65
C LEU A 160 10.33 -5.31 4.41
N ASP A 161 10.98 -4.15 4.55
CA ASP A 161 10.50 -2.97 5.26
C ASP A 161 10.08 -1.83 4.32
N GLY A 162 10.13 -2.05 3.00
CA GLY A 162 9.74 -1.06 2.00
C GLY A 162 10.14 -1.43 0.59
N PHE A 163 10.03 -0.44 -0.29
CA PHE A 163 10.30 -0.52 -1.71
C PHE A 163 11.34 0.51 -2.13
N GLU A 164 11.89 0.34 -3.32
CA GLU A 164 12.79 1.31 -3.94
C GLU A 164 12.58 1.41 -5.45
N PHE A 165 12.78 2.62 -5.97
CA PHE A 165 12.96 2.84 -7.40
C PHE A 165 14.43 2.65 -7.75
N LEU A 166 14.71 1.85 -8.77
CA LEU A 166 16.10 1.58 -9.17
C LEU A 166 16.69 2.72 -9.99
N THR A 167 15.86 3.44 -10.74
CA THR A 167 16.28 4.53 -11.63
C THR A 167 15.16 5.56 -11.78
N ALA A 168 15.47 6.74 -12.33
CA ALA A 168 14.46 7.72 -12.74
C ALA A 168 13.52 7.21 -13.86
N TYR A 169 13.85 6.09 -14.53
CA TYR A 169 12.99 5.43 -15.52
C TYR A 169 12.06 4.38 -14.90
N SER A 170 12.04 4.27 -13.58
CA SER A 170 11.17 3.34 -12.86
C SER A 170 9.70 3.78 -12.83
N TYR A 171 9.35 4.94 -13.37
CA TYR A 171 7.98 5.44 -13.43
C TYR A 171 7.72 6.29 -14.68
N ILE A 172 6.46 6.37 -15.07
CA ILE A 172 5.97 7.25 -16.14
C ILE A 172 4.68 7.91 -15.64
N ASP A 173 4.64 9.24 -15.67
CA ASP A 173 3.56 10.02 -15.09
C ASP A 173 2.82 10.89 -16.09
N ILE A 174 1.53 11.06 -15.83
CA ILE A 174 0.75 12.13 -16.42
C ILE A 174 1.29 13.47 -15.90
N LEU A 175 1.53 14.41 -16.80
CA LEU A 175 1.96 15.76 -16.42
C LEU A 175 0.95 16.39 -15.45
N PRO A 176 1.40 17.18 -14.45
CA PRO A 176 0.52 17.74 -13.42
C PRO A 176 -0.72 18.46 -13.99
N GLU A 177 -0.57 19.21 -15.07
CA GLU A 177 -1.66 19.93 -15.75
C GLU A 177 -2.78 19.03 -16.33
N PHE A 178 -2.51 17.75 -16.55
CA PHE A 178 -3.47 16.80 -17.13
C PHE A 178 -4.04 15.79 -16.12
N ARG A 179 -3.58 15.76 -14.86
CA ARG A 179 -4.00 14.73 -13.89
C ARG A 179 -5.51 14.72 -13.64
N ASP A 180 -6.14 15.89 -13.55
CA ASP A 180 -7.59 15.97 -13.29
C ASP A 180 -8.43 15.93 -14.58
N SER A 181 -7.87 16.36 -15.71
CA SER A 181 -8.58 16.41 -17.00
C SER A 181 -8.46 15.09 -17.79
N TYR A 182 -7.51 14.23 -17.44
CA TYR A 182 -7.25 12.96 -18.12
C TYR A 182 -7.10 11.78 -17.13
N PRO A 183 -8.19 11.39 -16.45
CA PRO A 183 -8.14 10.29 -15.49
C PRO A 183 -7.90 8.95 -16.20
N ILE A 184 -6.86 8.22 -15.80
CA ILE A 184 -6.54 6.88 -16.33
C ILE A 184 -7.01 5.82 -15.34
N LYS A 185 -7.89 4.93 -15.80
CA LYS A 185 -8.37 3.79 -15.02
C LYS A 185 -7.64 2.50 -15.44
N TYR A 186 -6.87 1.93 -14.53
CA TYR A 186 -6.23 0.64 -14.70
C TYR A 186 -7.23 -0.49 -14.40
N VAL A 187 -7.61 -1.23 -15.44
CA VAL A 187 -8.65 -2.28 -15.32
C VAL A 187 -8.05 -3.60 -14.88
N HIS A 188 -6.93 -4.01 -15.47
CA HIS A 188 -6.29 -5.30 -15.23
C HIS A 188 -4.79 -5.24 -15.56
N ALA A 189 -4.01 -6.17 -15.01
CA ALA A 189 -2.58 -6.34 -15.26
C ALA A 189 -2.22 -7.83 -15.16
N PHE A 190 -1.36 -8.32 -16.05
CA PHE A 190 -0.91 -9.71 -16.13
C PHE A 190 0.48 -9.78 -16.80
N GLU A 191 1.16 -10.90 -16.63
CA GLU A 191 2.39 -11.29 -17.36
C GLU A 191 2.10 -12.48 -18.28
#